data_AF-A0A527VV17-F1
#
_entry.id   AF-A0A527VV17-F1
#
_cell.length_a   1.000
_cell.length_b   1.000
_cell.length_c   1.000
_cell.angle_alpha   90.00
_cell.angle_beta   90.00
_cell.angle_gamma   90.00
#
_symmetry.space_group_name_H-M   'P 1'
#
loop_
_entity.id
_entity.type
_entity.pdbx_description
1 polymer ?
#
loop_
_entity_poly.entity_id
_entity_poly.type
_entity_poly.pdbx_seq_one_letter_code
_entity_poly.pdbx_strand_id
1 'polypeptide(L)'
;MLGHRIVDWDDAYANGANIAGGDRWPAAWDGPARAFREKLSAQGRARFDIVYGEAPRSRFDLFLPHNAPKGLVVFVHGGYWMES
;
A
#
# COMPACT_ATOMS: atom_id res chain seq x y z
N MET A 1 -19.70 7.93 31.71
CA MET A 1 -18.90 7.48 30.55
C MET A 1 -18.52 6.03 30.82
N LEU A 2 -18.98 5.08 30.01
CA LEU A 2 -18.44 3.72 30.07
C LEU A 2 -16.99 3.79 29.59
N GLY A 3 -16.04 3.55 30.47
CA GLY A 3 -14.63 3.43 30.08
C GLY A 3 -14.44 2.11 29.35
N HIS A 4 -14.01 2.16 28.09
CA HIS A 4 -13.51 0.97 27.41
C HIS A 4 -12.17 0.59 28.03
N ARG A 5 -12.18 -0.43 28.90
CA ARG A 5 -10.95 -0.97 29.49
C ARG A 5 -10.37 -1.98 28.52
N ILE A 6 -9.17 -1.69 28.02
CA ILE A 6 -8.37 -2.64 27.24
C ILE A 6 -7.81 -3.68 28.22
N VAL A 7 -8.08 -4.95 27.97
CA VAL A 7 -7.62 -6.09 28.80
C VAL A 7 -6.61 -6.97 28.06
N ASP A 8 -6.56 -6.85 26.73
CA ASP A 8 -5.63 -7.55 25.84
C ASP A 8 -5.11 -6.53 24.83
N TRP A 9 -3.80 -6.30 24.85
CA TRP A 9 -3.15 -5.33 23.97
C TRP A 9 -2.76 -5.93 22.62
N ASP A 10 -2.61 -7.26 22.53
CA ASP A 10 -2.34 -7.92 21.27
C ASP A 10 -3.60 -7.87 20.39
N ASP A 11 -4.77 -8.17 20.98
CA ASP A 11 -6.05 -8.04 20.29
C ASP A 11 -6.37 -6.57 19.93
N ALA A 12 -6.09 -5.62 20.82
CA ALA A 12 -6.35 -4.20 20.56
C ALA A 12 -5.59 -3.64 19.34
N TYR A 13 -4.45 -4.22 18.97
CA TYR A 13 -3.68 -3.87 17.78
C TYR A 13 -3.87 -4.85 16.61
N ALA A 14 -4.68 -5.89 16.77
CA ALA A 14 -5.00 -6.85 15.71
C ALA A 14 -6.08 -6.30 14.76
N ASN A 15 -5.72 -5.29 13.96
CA ASN A 15 -6.62 -4.63 12.99
C ASN A 15 -7.37 -5.62 12.08
N GLY A 16 -6.65 -6.63 11.54
CA GLY A 16 -7.24 -7.60 10.63
C GLY A 16 -8.30 -8.48 11.30
N ALA A 17 -8.05 -8.94 12.53
CA ALA A 17 -8.99 -9.74 13.31
C ALA A 17 -10.23 -8.95 13.73
N ASN A 18 -10.06 -7.64 13.97
CA ASN A 18 -11.13 -6.74 14.41
C ASN A 18 -11.92 -6.09 13.26
N ILE A 19 -11.59 -6.42 12.01
CA ILE A 19 -12.40 -6.08 10.83
C ILE A 19 -13.10 -7.36 10.37
N ALA A 20 -14.44 -7.32 10.27
CA ALA A 20 -15.20 -8.45 9.74
C ALA A 20 -14.73 -8.82 8.32
N GLY A 21 -14.17 -10.02 8.17
CA GLY A 21 -13.56 -10.48 6.92
C GLY A 21 -12.30 -9.70 6.54
N GLY A 22 -11.52 -9.22 7.50
CA GLY A 22 -10.31 -8.44 7.27
C GLY A 22 -9.19 -9.20 6.55
N ASP A 23 -9.19 -10.53 6.67
CA ASP A 23 -8.29 -11.46 6.00
C ASP A 23 -8.39 -11.43 4.47
N ARG A 24 -9.51 -10.95 3.91
CA ARG A 24 -9.71 -10.86 2.45
C ARG A 24 -8.91 -9.72 1.79
N TRP A 25 -8.49 -8.72 2.57
CA TRP A 25 -7.96 -7.47 2.01
C TRP A 25 -6.66 -7.62 1.22
N PRO A 26 -5.65 -8.39 1.67
CA PRO A 26 -4.42 -8.58 0.88
C PRO A 26 -4.69 -9.10 -0.53
N ALA A 27 -5.56 -10.11 -0.68
CA ALA A 27 -5.96 -10.64 -1.98
C ALA A 27 -6.76 -9.62 -2.81
N ALA A 28 -7.57 -8.79 -2.16
CA ALA A 28 -8.31 -7.72 -2.81
C ALA A 28 -7.42 -6.56 -3.29
N TRP A 29 -6.17 -6.45 -2.84
CA TRP A 29 -5.22 -5.43 -3.28
C TRP A 29 -4.29 -5.91 -4.39
N ASP A 30 -3.76 -7.14 -4.29
CA ASP A 30 -2.77 -7.66 -5.24
C ASP A 30 -3.26 -7.65 -6.70
N GLY A 31 -4.44 -8.24 -6.94
CA GLY A 31 -5.02 -8.34 -8.29
C GLY A 31 -5.23 -6.97 -8.95
N PRO A 32 -5.96 -6.03 -8.32
CA PRO A 32 -6.15 -4.69 -8.86
C PRO A 32 -4.84 -3.90 -9.02
N ALA A 33 -3.88 -4.03 -8.10
CA ALA A 33 -2.59 -3.37 -8.22
C ALA A 33 -1.81 -3.87 -9.45
N ARG A 34 -1.78 -5.19 -9.67
CA ARG A 34 -1.18 -5.79 -10.88
C ARG A 34 -1.85 -5.29 -12.16
N ALA A 35 -3.19 -5.34 -12.23
CA ALA A 35 -3.93 -4.85 -13.39
C ALA A 35 -3.69 -3.36 -13.68
N PHE A 36 -3.57 -2.53 -12.63
CA PHE A 36 -3.23 -1.12 -12.77
C PHE A 36 -1.82 -0.91 -13.33
N ARG A 37 -0.82 -1.64 -12.80
CA ARG A 37 0.57 -1.60 -13.30
C ARG A 37 0.64 -1.99 -14.77
N GLU A 38 0.02 -3.11 -15.15
CA GLU A 38 -0.01 -3.60 -16.52
C GLU A 38 -0.64 -2.58 -17.48
N LYS A 39 -1.80 -2.03 -17.09
CA LYS A 39 -2.50 -1.01 -17.89
C LYS A 39 -1.64 0.23 -18.14
N LEU A 40 -0.98 0.78 -17.11
CA LEU A 40 -0.16 1.99 -17.29
C LEU A 40 1.17 1.70 -17.97
N SER A 41 1.75 0.51 -17.76
CA SER A 41 2.92 0.05 -18.49
C SER A 41 2.66 -0.03 -19.98
N ALA A 42 1.53 -0.64 -20.39
CA ALA A 42 1.10 -0.70 -21.80
C ALA A 42 0.87 0.68 -22.43
N GLN A 43 0.62 1.71 -21.62
CA GLN A 43 0.47 3.10 -22.07
C GLN A 43 1.78 3.89 -22.04
N GLY A 44 2.91 3.28 -21.66
CA GLY A 44 4.20 3.97 -21.49
C GLY A 44 4.21 4.97 -20.32
N ARG A 45 3.30 4.79 -19.35
CA ARG A 45 3.04 5.75 -18.25
C ARG A 45 3.40 5.20 -16.87
N ALA A 46 4.11 4.09 -16.81
CA ALA A 46 4.66 3.55 -15.57
C ALA A 46 6.18 3.40 -15.68
N ARG A 47 6.88 3.73 -14.61
CA ARG A 47 8.32 3.48 -14.42
C ARG A 47 8.46 2.73 -13.11
N PHE A 48 9.06 1.56 -13.14
CA PHE A 48 9.14 0.68 -11.97
C PHE A 48 10.54 0.67 -11.36
N ASP A 49 10.60 0.27 -10.09
CA ASP A 49 11.84 -0.07 -9.38
C ASP A 49 12.90 1.04 -9.36
N ILE A 50 12.48 2.30 -9.27
CA ILE A 50 13.40 3.45 -9.22
C ILE A 50 14.12 3.45 -7.87
N VAL A 51 15.45 3.39 -7.93
CA VAL A 51 16.35 3.43 -6.77
C VAL A 51 16.36 4.83 -6.14
N TYR A 52 16.12 4.92 -4.83
CA TYR A 52 16.30 6.17 -4.06
C TYR A 52 17.27 6.05 -2.88
N GLY A 53 17.82 4.85 -2.66
CA GLY A 53 18.81 4.60 -1.60
C GLY A 53 19.49 3.24 -1.78
N GLU A 54 20.54 3.01 -1.00
CA GLU A 54 21.41 1.85 -1.12
C GLU A 54 20.74 0.53 -0.71
N ALA A 55 19.78 0.58 0.23
CA ALA A 55 19.08 -0.62 0.68
C ALA A 55 18.26 -1.26 -0.46
N PRO A 56 18.15 -2.60 -0.50
CA PRO A 56 17.43 -3.31 -1.57
C PRO A 56 15.97 -2.86 -1.75
N ARG A 57 15.30 -2.51 -0.65
CA ARG A 57 13.88 -2.08 -0.63
C ARG A 57 13.69 -0.57 -0.77
N SER A 58 14.76 0.22 -0.90
CA SER A 58 14.66 1.65 -1.20
C SER A 58 14.36 1.87 -2.67
N ARG A 59 13.15 1.45 -3.07
CA ARG A 59 12.62 1.49 -4.43
C ARG A 59 11.22 2.11 -4.43
N PHE A 60 10.86 2.75 -5.52
CA PHE A 60 9.49 3.22 -5.73
C PHE A 60 9.09 3.11 -7.20
N ASP A 61 7.79 3.10 -7.44
CA ASP A 61 7.22 3.16 -8.77
C ASP A 61 6.63 4.55 -9.04
N LEU A 62 6.82 5.04 -10.26
CA LEU A 62 6.30 6.33 -10.71
C LEU A 62 5.26 6.11 -11.81
N PHE A 63 4.04 6.56 -11.54
CA PHE A 63 2.93 6.54 -12.48
C PHE A 63 2.64 7.96 -12.97
N LEU A 64 2.60 8.15 -14.29
CA LEU A 64 2.42 9.47 -14.91
C LEU A 64 0.97 9.68 -15.36
N PRO A 65 0.41 10.89 -15.25
CA PRO A 65 -0.83 11.28 -15.94
C PRO A 65 -0.67 11.26 -17.48
N HIS A 66 -1.77 11.34 -18.24
CA HIS A 66 -1.71 11.46 -19.70
C HIS A 66 -1.15 12.83 -20.11
N ASN A 67 -1.53 13.88 -19.39
CA ASN A 67 -1.12 15.25 -19.64
C ASN A 67 0.09 15.62 -18.77
N ALA A 68 0.64 16.82 -18.96
CA ALA A 68 1.68 17.36 -18.10
C ALA A 68 1.28 17.27 -16.61
N PRO A 69 2.12 16.69 -15.73
CA PRO A 69 1.84 16.64 -14.30
C PRO A 69 1.69 18.04 -13.70
N LYS A 70 0.64 18.26 -12.90
CA LYS A 70 0.42 19.50 -12.14
C LYS A 70 1.15 19.52 -10.79
N GLY A 71 1.67 18.36 -10.38
CA GLY A 71 2.29 18.12 -9.08
C GLY A 71 2.56 16.63 -8.88
N LEU A 72 2.98 16.26 -7.67
CA LEU A 72 3.33 14.91 -7.29
C LEU A 72 2.48 14.46 -6.09
N VAL A 73 1.91 13.26 -6.19
CA VAL A 73 1.34 12.55 -5.04
C VAL A 73 2.31 11.43 -4.67
N VAL A 74 2.68 11.37 -3.39
CA VAL A 74 3.49 10.28 -2.83
C VAL A 74 2.59 9.45 -1.93
N PHE A 75 2.54 8.15 -2.20
CA PHE A 75 1.82 7.19 -1.37
C PHE A 75 2.84 6.29 -0.66
N VAL A 76 2.71 6.16 0.67
CA VAL A 76 3.55 5.29 1.50
C VAL A 76 2.63 4.25 2.14
N HIS A 77 2.91 2.96 1.91
CA HIS A 77 2.08 1.88 2.40
C HIS A 77 2.28 1.62 3.91
N GLY A 78 1.27 1.02 4.54
CA GLY A 78 1.32 0.54 5.93
C GLY A 78 1.89 -0.88 6.04
N GLY A 79 1.47 -1.63 7.08
CA GLY A 79 1.94 -3.00 7.32
C GLY A 79 2.83 -3.15 8.56
N TYR A 80 2.62 -2.29 9.56
CA TYR A 80 3.33 -2.32 10.85
C TYR A 80 4.87 -2.28 10.75
N TRP A 81 5.42 -1.80 9.63
CA TRP A 81 6.86 -1.83 9.32
C TRP A 81 7.49 -3.23 9.30
N MET A 82 6.69 -4.30 9.32
CA MET A 82 7.14 -5.69 9.32
C MET A 82 6.88 -6.38 7.99
N GLU A 83 5.69 -6.12 7.43
CA GLU A 83 5.20 -6.80 6.23
C GLU A 83 4.95 -5.79 5.12
N SER A 84 5.11 -6.26 3.89
CA SER A 84 4.93 -5.49 2.67
C SER A 84 4.50 -6.39 1.53
#